data_AF-A0A383RK66-F1
#
_entry.id   AF-A0A383RK66-F1
#
_cell.length_a   1.000
_cell.length_b   1.000
_cell.length_c   1.000
_cell.angle_alpha   90.00
_cell.angle_beta   90.00
_cell.angle_gamma   90.00
#
_symmetry.space_group_name_H-M   'P 1'
#
loop_
_entity.id
_entity.type
_entity.pdbx_description
1 polymer ?
#
loop_
_entity_poly.entity_id
_entity_poly.type
_entity_poly.pdbx_seq_one_letter_code
_entity_poly.pdbx_strand_id
1 'polypeptide(L)'
;MMNDRILVELNDLRQAHKQIGQLAELLERNEQYVQQQLARLQDWVGISADEMKQRLSKFQSELVMRRRFLTERQQELLRYIQDMERVDQSAASARWM
;
A
#
# COMPACT_ATOMS: atom_id res chain seq x y z
N MET A 1 14.28 -4.60 -29.20
CA MET A 1 12.87 -4.24 -29.46
C MET A 1 11.92 -4.88 -28.44
N MET A 2 11.72 -6.21 -28.40
CA MET A 2 10.78 -6.83 -27.44
C MET A 2 11.32 -6.84 -25.99
N ASN A 3 12.61 -7.15 -25.80
CA ASN A 3 13.27 -7.05 -24.48
C ASN A 3 13.24 -5.62 -23.90
N ASP A 4 13.45 -4.59 -24.74
CA ASP A 4 13.51 -3.20 -24.26
C ASP A 4 12.15 -2.72 -23.73
N ARG A 5 11.05 -3.17 -24.33
CA ARG A 5 9.68 -2.86 -23.84
C ARG A 5 9.39 -3.55 -22.51
N ILE A 6 9.79 -4.81 -22.34
CA ILE A 6 9.61 -5.56 -21.09
C ILE A 6 10.42 -4.93 -19.96
N LEU A 7 11.64 -4.45 -20.23
CA LEU A 7 12.47 -3.76 -19.23
C LEU A 7 11.85 -2.43 -18.76
N VAL A 8 11.24 -1.65 -19.68
CA VAL A 8 10.51 -0.43 -19.34
C VAL A 8 9.29 -0.74 -18.47
N GLU A 9 8.48 -1.72 -18.87
CA GLU A 9 7.31 -2.17 -18.10
C GLU A 9 7.71 -2.66 -16.69
N LEU A 10 8.79 -3.44 -16.58
CA LEU A 10 9.30 -3.91 -15.29
C LEU A 10 9.74 -2.76 -14.38
N ASN A 11 10.38 -1.73 -14.95
CA ASN A 11 10.78 -0.55 -14.20
C ASN A 11 9.55 0.24 -13.69
N ASP A 12 8.54 0.40 -14.53
CA ASP A 12 7.29 1.09 -14.16
C ASP A 12 6.54 0.33 -13.05
N LEU A 13 6.49 -1.00 -13.12
CA LEU A 13 5.89 -1.84 -12.07
C LEU A 13 6.65 -1.74 -10.74
N ARG A 14 7.99 -1.74 -10.77
CA ARG A 14 8.82 -1.52 -9.57
C ARG A 14 8.59 -0.15 -8.96
N GLN A 15 8.45 0.89 -9.79
CA GLN A 15 8.12 2.23 -9.33
C GLN A 15 6.73 2.27 -8.68
N ALA A 16 5.72 1.67 -9.31
CA ALA A 16 4.38 1.55 -8.73
C ALA A 16 4.39 0.80 -7.39
N HIS A 17 5.14 -0.30 -7.27
CA HIS A 17 5.31 -1.05 -6.02
C HIS A 17 5.87 -0.17 -4.90
N LYS A 18 6.89 0.65 -5.21
CA LYS A 18 7.46 1.59 -4.25
C LYS A 18 6.46 2.67 -3.83
N GLN A 19 5.72 3.23 -4.78
CA GLN A 19 4.71 4.26 -4.51
C GLN A 19 3.57 3.74 -3.63
N ILE A 20 3.08 2.52 -3.89
CA ILE A 20 2.05 1.87 -3.07
C ILE A 20 2.57 1.67 -1.63
N GLY A 21 3.83 1.22 -1.47
CA GLY A 21 4.46 1.09 -0.16
C GLY A 21 4.51 2.41 0.62
N GLN A 22 4.94 3.48 -0.04
CA GLN A 22 4.97 4.83 0.56
C GLN A 22 3.58 5.31 0.98
N LEU A 23 2.55 5.03 0.19
CA LEU A 23 1.16 5.36 0.55
C LEU A 23 0.67 4.53 1.74
N ALA A 24 1.02 3.24 1.81
CA ALA A 24 0.66 2.39 2.94
C ALA A 24 1.32 2.88 4.26
N GLU A 25 2.60 3.27 4.22
CA GLU A 25 3.29 3.87 5.36
C GLU A 25 2.66 5.19 5.80
N LEU A 26 2.23 6.03 4.86
CA LEU A 26 1.53 7.28 5.16
C LEU A 26 0.19 7.01 5.87
N LEU A 27 -0.57 6.02 5.39
CA LEU A 27 -1.83 5.62 6.02
C LEU A 27 -1.61 5.07 7.43
N GLU A 28 -0.53 4.32 7.67
CA GLU A 28 -0.18 3.82 9.01
C GLU A 28 0.11 4.98 9.98
N ARG A 29 0.89 5.98 9.56
CA ARG A 29 1.14 7.17 10.39
C ARG A 29 -0.14 7.93 10.71
N ASN A 30 -1.05 8.04 9.74
CA ASN A 30 -2.36 8.67 9.95
C ASN A 30 -3.23 7.86 10.91
N GLU A 31 -3.22 6.53 10.82
CA GLU A 31 -3.93 5.63 11.74
C GLU A 31 -3.45 5.84 13.18
N GLN A 32 -2.13 5.87 13.39
CA GLN A 32 -1.53 6.14 14.70
C GLN A 32 -1.90 7.54 15.23
N TYR A 33 -1.88 8.56 14.37
CA TYR A 33 -2.28 9.91 14.74
C TYR A 33 -3.74 9.96 15.20
N VAL A 34 -4.67 9.34 14.46
CA VAL A 34 -6.09 9.30 14.82
C VAL A 34 -6.30 8.55 16.14
N GLN A 35 -5.58 7.44 16.35
CA GLN A 35 -5.63 6.70 17.62
C GLN A 35 -5.18 7.58 18.80
N GLN A 36 -4.12 8.36 18.63
CA GLN A 36 -3.67 9.31 19.65
C GLN A 36 -4.70 10.41 19.92
N GLN A 37 -5.38 10.93 18.89
CA GLN A 37 -6.44 11.91 19.09
C GLN A 37 -7.64 11.31 19.83
N LEU A 38 -8.07 10.09 19.48
CA LEU A 38 -9.13 9.39 20.20
C LEU A 38 -8.80 9.21 21.68
N ALA A 39 -7.56 8.84 22.01
CA ALA A 39 -7.11 8.72 23.39
C ALA A 39 -7.17 10.06 24.14
N ARG A 40 -6.77 11.17 23.50
CA ARG A 40 -6.85 12.53 24.10
C ARG A 40 -8.28 12.98 24.36
N LEU A 41 -9.23 12.53 23.55
CA LEU A 41 -10.64 12.89 23.68
C LEU A 41 -11.38 11.98 24.67
N GLN A 42 -10.73 10.99 25.28
CA GLN A 42 -11.38 10.00 26.14
C GLN A 42 -12.21 10.65 27.26
N ASP A 43 -11.64 11.65 27.94
CA ASP A 43 -12.26 12.35 29.06
C ASP A 43 -13.24 13.46 28.64
N TRP A 44 -13.33 13.74 27.34
CA TRP A 44 -14.31 14.70 26.82
C TRP A 44 -15.69 14.05 26.75
N VAL A 45 -16.68 14.67 27.40
CA VAL A 45 -18.04 14.15 27.57
C VAL A 45 -19.06 15.14 26.99
N GLY A 46 -20.16 14.60 26.45
CA GLY A 46 -21.28 15.35 25.89
C GLY A 46 -21.56 14.96 24.44
N ILE A 47 -22.72 15.38 23.92
CA ILE A 47 -23.21 14.98 22.59
C ILE A 47 -22.17 15.28 21.49
N SER A 48 -21.55 16.46 21.52
CA SER A 48 -20.50 16.82 20.55
C SER A 48 -19.23 15.97 20.67
N ALA A 49 -18.90 15.52 21.88
CA ALA A 49 -17.77 14.62 22.10
C ALA A 49 -18.05 13.24 21.51
N ASP A 50 -19.26 12.72 21.73
CA ASP A 50 -19.70 11.43 21.19
C ASP A 50 -19.73 11.45 19.66
N GLU A 51 -20.27 12.51 19.05
CA GLU A 51 -20.24 12.69 17.60
C GLU A 51 -18.81 12.72 17.05
N MET A 52 -17.90 13.45 17.71
CA MET A 52 -16.50 13.53 17.27
C MET A 52 -15.81 12.16 17.39
N LYS A 53 -15.97 11.45 18.50
CA LYS A 53 -15.42 10.10 18.71
C LYS A 53 -15.94 9.15 17.63
N GLN A 54 -17.23 9.17 17.33
CA GLN A 54 -17.81 8.34 16.26
C GLN A 54 -17.20 8.66 14.88
N ARG A 55 -17.08 9.94 14.53
CA ARG A 55 -16.47 10.37 13.26
C ARG A 55 -15.02 9.92 13.14
N LEU A 56 -14.23 10.08 14.20
CA LEU A 56 -12.82 9.67 14.24
C LEU A 56 -12.68 8.14 14.19
N SER A 57 -13.50 7.38 14.91
CA SER A 57 -13.48 5.90 14.85
C SER A 57 -13.87 5.38 13.47
N LYS A 58 -14.84 6.02 12.81
CA LYS A 58 -15.19 5.69 11.42
C LYS A 58 -14.03 5.99 10.48
N PHE A 59 -13.41 7.16 10.61
CA PHE A 59 -12.26 7.54 9.79
C PHE A 59 -11.07 6.61 10.01
N GLN A 60 -10.77 6.23 11.25
CA GLN A 60 -9.74 5.24 11.58
C GLN A 60 -10.00 3.90 10.88
N SER A 61 -11.24 3.41 10.93
CA SER A 61 -11.64 2.16 10.27
C SER A 61 -11.42 2.22 8.75
N GLU A 62 -11.75 3.36 8.14
CA GLU A 62 -11.50 3.58 6.71
C GLU A 62 -10.00 3.60 6.36
N LEU A 63 -9.16 4.20 7.22
CA LEU A 63 -7.70 4.18 7.05
C LEU A 63 -7.15 2.75 7.11
N VAL A 64 -7.59 1.95 8.09
CA VAL A 64 -7.19 0.54 8.24
C VAL A 64 -7.56 -0.27 6.98
N MET A 65 -8.78 -0.12 6.49
CA MET A 65 -9.23 -0.82 5.28
C MET A 65 -8.42 -0.44 4.05
N ARG A 66 -8.15 0.86 3.86
CA ARG A 66 -7.35 1.35 2.73
C ARG A 66 -5.90 0.88 2.82
N ARG A 67 -5.30 0.92 4.01
CA ARG A 67 -3.92 0.45 4.23
C ARG A 67 -3.82 -1.03 3.88
N ARG A 68 -4.73 -1.86 4.41
CA ARG A 68 -4.80 -3.29 4.09
C ARG A 68 -4.93 -3.54 2.59
N PHE A 69 -5.86 -2.85 1.92
CA PHE A 69 -6.04 -2.96 0.48
C PHE A 69 -4.75 -2.62 -0.29
N LEU A 70 -4.07 -1.52 0.05
CA LEU A 70 -2.81 -1.16 -0.60
C LEU A 70 -1.70 -2.18 -0.33
N THR A 71 -1.58 -2.70 0.89
CA THR A 71 -0.60 -3.73 1.20
C THR A 71 -0.86 -5.03 0.42
N GLU A 72 -2.12 -5.45 0.29
CA GLU A 72 -2.49 -6.62 -0.53
C GLU A 72 -2.12 -6.39 -2.01
N ARG A 73 -2.44 -5.21 -2.55
CA ARG A 73 -2.06 -4.83 -3.93
C ARG A 73 -0.56 -4.74 -4.14
N GLN A 74 0.19 -4.25 -3.15
CA GLN A 74 1.64 -4.21 -3.19
C GLN A 74 2.22 -5.63 -3.28
N GLN A 75 1.70 -6.57 -2.49
CA GLN A 75 2.14 -7.96 -2.52
C GLN A 75 1.79 -8.66 -3.84
N GLU A 76 0.60 -8.42 -4.39
CA GLU A 76 0.22 -8.91 -5.72
C GLU A 76 1.18 -8.42 -6.81
N LEU A 77 1.49 -7.12 -6.80
CA LEU A 77 2.41 -6.50 -7.74
C LEU A 77 3.83 -7.04 -7.61
N LEU A 78 4.30 -7.29 -6.39
CA LEU A 78 5.61 -7.90 -6.16
C LEU A 78 5.70 -9.31 -6.76
N ARG A 79 4.67 -10.15 -6.58
CA ARG A 79 4.63 -11.49 -7.17
C ARG A 79 4.67 -11.41 -8.70
N TYR A 80 3.90 -10.48 -9.27
CA TYR A 80 3.89 -10.27 -10.72
C TYR A 80 5.26 -9.86 -11.27
N ILE A 81 5.95 -8.93 -10.61
CA ILE A 81 7.33 -8.53 -10.95
C ILE A 81 8.27 -9.74 -10.93
N GLN A 82 8.21 -10.56 -9.87
CA GLN A 82 9.04 -11.76 -9.73
C GLN A 82 8.78 -12.80 -10.83
N ASP A 83 7.51 -12.98 -11.23
CA ASP A 83 7.15 -13.87 -12.32
C ASP A 83 7.70 -13.36 -13.67
N MET A 84 7.58 -12.05 -13.95
CA MET A 84 8.17 -11.47 -15.16
C MET A 84 9.69 -11.61 -15.20
N GLU A 85 10.38 -11.36 -14.08
CA GLU A 85 11.84 -11.52 -13.97
C GLU A 85 12.27 -12.96 -14.23
N ARG A 86 11.54 -13.95 -13.70
CA ARG A 86 11.82 -15.37 -13.92
C ARG A 86 11.64 -15.77 -15.37
N VAL A 87 10.58 -15.30 -16.03
CA VAL A 87 10.34 -15.57 -17.46
C VAL A 87 11.45 -14.97 -18.31
N ASP A 88 11.90 -13.75 -18.01
CA ASP A 88 12.98 -13.09 -18.74
C ASP A 88 14.32 -13.83 -18.57
N GLN A 89 14.66 -14.25 -17.34
CA GLN A 89 15.87 -15.05 -17.07
C GLN A 89 15.86 -16.39 -17.83
N SER A 90 14.70 -17.05 -17.89
CA SER A 90 14.52 -18.31 -18.62
C SER A 90 14.70 -18.10 -20.12
N ALA A 91 14.10 -17.06 -20.68
CA ALA A 91 14.21 -16.71 -22.10
C ALA A 91 15.65 -16.32 -22.49
N ALA A 92 16.37 -15.61 -21.62
CA ALA A 92 17.77 -15.27 -21.82
C ALA A 92 18.65 -16.53 -21.84
N SER A 93 18.47 -17.47 -20.91
CA SER A 93 19.26 -18.71 -20.85
C SER A 93 19.05 -19.62 -22.07
N ALA A 94 17.82 -19.71 -22.60
CA ALA A 94 17.49 -20.52 -23.77
C ALA A 94 18.06 -19.94 -25.09
N ARG A 95 18.43 -18.66 -25.10
CA ARG A 95 18.96 -17.96 -26.28
C ARG A 95 20.48 -18.12 -26.46
N TRP A 96 21.16 -18.60 -25.42
CA TRP A 96 22.62 -18.85 -25.40
C TRP A 96 22.98 -20.35 -25.38
N MET A 97 21.98 -21.24 -25.48
CA MET A 97 22.14 -22.67 -25.81
C MET A 97 21.86 -22.89 -27.28
#